data_AF-A0A0A2SUB4-F1
#
_entry.id   AF-A0A0A2SUB4-F1
#
_cell.length_a   1.000
_cell.length_b   1.000
_cell.length_c   1.000
_cell.angle_alpha   90.00
_cell.angle_beta   90.00
_cell.angle_gamma   90.00
#
_symmetry.space_group_name_H-M   'P 1'
#
loop_
_entity.id
_entity.type
_entity.pdbx_description
1 polymer ?
#
loop_
_entity_poly.entity_id
_entity_poly.type
_entity_poly.pdbx_seq_one_letter_code
_entity_poly.pdbx_strand_id
1 'polypeptide(L)'
;MLSSTKEYLQALREGKYLLFLHWPQFIAEFYGKSNKNQEADEMVNLIIYEWLNNDFCEEDIKKFVILYAVHEMETRPIRELLSCALITISIALFPCMVYLTNNLQKHYITSKKLSSKGVLELIDKNNAYMDKQSFYNNLGVEQDKFFTWVREANVAEVQKAFEQIYSITYLRHLIDDYCTLLESTSISQDKLKSSRLSLVNRLSKYIKDQTELTQEVTDEIAIYVKRIWEMKPADFEEEFLEKISPLSLMDSAVRLLTGFSARFFNILKPPVLPVIATSDAEQSPKI
;
A
#
# COMPACT_ATOMS: atom_id res chain seq x y z
N MET A 1 10.25 2.02 9.99
CA MET A 1 11.14 2.22 8.82
C MET A 1 12.55 1.78 9.20
N LEU A 2 13.30 1.21 8.26
CA LEU A 2 14.68 0.77 8.48
C LEU A 2 15.62 1.98 8.60
N SER A 3 16.84 1.74 9.08
CA SER A 3 17.80 2.78 9.46
C SER A 3 18.85 3.10 8.40
N SER A 4 18.98 2.26 7.37
CA SER A 4 20.00 2.40 6.34
C SER A 4 19.58 1.87 4.98
N THR A 5 20.15 2.44 3.91
CA THR A 5 20.03 1.94 2.53
C THR A 5 20.40 0.46 2.44
N LYS A 6 21.48 0.04 3.11
CA LYS A 6 21.93 -1.35 3.11
C LYS A 6 20.83 -2.33 3.55
N GLU A 7 20.03 -1.97 4.56
CA GLU A 7 18.92 -2.83 5.01
C GLU A 7 17.79 -2.92 3.98
N TYR A 8 17.49 -1.82 3.26
CA TYR A 8 16.50 -1.85 2.17
C TYR A 8 16.99 -2.66 0.96
N LEU A 9 18.26 -2.51 0.57
CA LEU A 9 18.84 -3.33 -0.51
C LEU A 9 18.93 -4.80 -0.10
N GLN A 10 19.21 -5.09 1.17
CA GLN A 10 19.13 -6.45 1.69
C GLN A 10 17.69 -7.00 1.62
N ALA A 11 16.67 -6.18 1.91
CA ALA A 11 15.27 -6.57 1.74
C ALA A 11 14.95 -6.93 0.28
N LEU A 12 15.49 -6.19 -0.71
CA LEU A 12 15.38 -6.56 -2.13
C LEU A 12 16.00 -7.94 -2.41
N ARG A 13 17.23 -8.15 -1.94
CA ARG A 13 17.98 -9.41 -2.14
C ARG A 13 17.27 -10.62 -1.50
N GLU A 14 16.60 -10.40 -0.37
CA GLU A 14 15.81 -11.41 0.34
C GLU A 14 14.38 -11.59 -0.23
N GLY A 15 13.96 -10.77 -1.19
CA GLY A 15 12.61 -10.82 -1.77
C GLY A 15 11.52 -10.19 -0.90
N LYS A 16 11.89 -9.39 0.11
CA LYS A 16 10.97 -8.60 0.95
C LYS A 16 10.59 -7.30 0.24
N TYR A 17 9.87 -7.43 -0.87
CA TYR A 17 9.67 -6.33 -1.82
C TYR A 17 8.86 -5.15 -1.29
N LEU A 18 7.80 -5.39 -0.51
CA LEU A 18 7.03 -4.28 0.09
C LEU A 18 7.89 -3.44 1.03
N LEU A 19 8.78 -4.07 1.80
CA LEU A 19 9.75 -3.36 2.65
C LEU A 19 10.74 -2.56 1.81
N PHE A 20 11.26 -3.15 0.73
CA PHE A 20 12.14 -2.45 -0.21
C PHE A 20 11.47 -1.22 -0.85
N LEU A 21 10.18 -1.28 -1.18
CA LEU A 21 9.46 -0.15 -1.78
C LEU A 21 9.30 1.07 -0.85
N HIS A 22 9.59 0.94 0.45
CA HIS A 22 9.68 2.08 1.37
C HIS A 22 11.03 2.82 1.30
N TRP A 23 12.00 2.31 0.53
CA TRP A 23 13.34 2.90 0.45
C TRP A 23 13.37 4.35 -0.05
N PRO A 24 12.59 4.78 -1.09
CA PRO A 24 12.55 6.18 -1.50
C PRO A 24 12.04 7.10 -0.40
N GLN A 25 11.08 6.65 0.42
CA GLN A 25 10.59 7.42 1.56
C GLN A 25 11.69 7.58 2.62
N PHE A 26 12.46 6.51 2.88
CA PHE A 26 13.63 6.61 3.76
C PHE A 26 14.67 7.60 3.23
N ILE A 27 14.98 7.58 1.93
CA ILE A 27 15.91 8.53 1.31
C ILE A 27 15.40 9.97 1.48
N ALA A 28 14.10 10.19 1.26
CA ALA A 28 13.47 11.48 1.48
C ALA A 28 13.64 11.96 2.93
N GLU A 29 13.46 11.10 3.92
CA GLU A 29 13.62 11.45 5.33
C GLU A 29 15.09 11.65 5.73
N PHE A 30 15.99 10.84 5.18
CA PHE A 30 17.41 10.88 5.47
C PHE A 30 18.06 12.18 4.94
N TYR A 31 17.70 12.60 3.72
CA TYR A 31 18.24 13.78 3.05
C TYR A 31 17.36 15.03 3.20
N GLY A 32 16.07 14.88 3.47
CA GLY A 32 15.05 15.95 3.50
C GLY A 32 15.01 16.80 4.77
N LYS A 33 15.99 16.68 5.67
CA LYS A 33 16.11 17.55 6.86
C LYS A 33 16.27 19.05 6.55
N SER A 34 16.37 19.45 5.27
CA SER A 34 16.63 20.84 4.88
C SER A 34 15.61 21.49 3.95
N ASN A 35 14.72 20.78 3.23
CA ASN A 35 13.77 21.43 2.31
C ASN A 35 12.54 20.53 2.05
N LYS A 36 11.33 21.09 2.20
CA LYS A 36 10.04 20.38 2.01
C LYS A 36 9.66 20.13 0.54
N ASN A 37 10.48 20.55 -0.41
CA ASN A 37 10.23 20.42 -1.84
C ASN A 37 11.39 19.69 -2.50
N GLN A 38 11.53 18.39 -2.20
CA GLN A 38 12.49 17.57 -2.93
C GLN A 38 11.92 17.30 -4.32
N GLU A 39 12.64 17.74 -5.36
CA GLU A 39 12.21 17.55 -6.74
C GLU A 39 12.37 16.07 -7.14
N ALA A 40 11.54 15.59 -8.07
CA ALA A 40 11.55 14.17 -8.48
C ALA A 40 12.92 13.75 -9.04
N ASP A 41 13.59 14.63 -9.79
CA ASP A 41 14.93 14.40 -10.34
C ASP A 41 16.00 14.32 -9.24
N GLU A 42 15.87 15.12 -8.18
CA GLU A 42 16.75 15.04 -7.01
C GLU A 42 16.61 13.68 -6.33
N MET A 43 15.39 13.17 -6.15
CA MET A 43 15.15 11.85 -5.57
C MET A 43 15.84 10.73 -6.36
N VAL A 44 15.71 10.74 -7.68
CA VAL A 44 16.37 9.76 -8.56
C VAL A 44 17.88 9.80 -8.38
N ASN A 45 18.47 10.99 -8.37
CA ASN A 45 19.90 11.19 -8.16
C ASN A 45 20.38 10.67 -6.81
N LEU A 46 19.63 10.89 -5.73
CA LEU A 46 19.95 10.34 -4.42
C LEU A 46 19.86 8.81 -4.40
N ILE A 47 18.84 8.21 -5.04
CA ILE A 47 18.71 6.75 -5.17
C ILE A 47 19.91 6.18 -5.93
N ILE A 48 20.32 6.78 -7.05
CA ILE A 48 21.49 6.34 -7.82
C ILE A 48 22.73 6.34 -6.94
N TYR A 49 22.99 7.46 -6.26
CA TYR A 49 24.14 7.59 -5.37
C TYR A 49 24.12 6.54 -4.25
N GLU A 50 23.00 6.40 -3.56
CA GLU A 50 22.84 5.46 -2.46
C GLU A 50 22.99 4.01 -2.94
N TRP A 51 22.45 3.63 -4.09
CA TRP A 51 22.58 2.28 -4.61
C TRP A 51 24.02 1.92 -4.95
N LEU A 52 24.72 2.80 -5.68
CA LEU A 52 26.11 2.57 -6.08
C LEU A 52 27.06 2.51 -4.87
N ASN A 53 26.81 3.30 -3.83
CA ASN A 53 27.61 3.31 -2.61
C ASN A 53 27.30 2.15 -1.65
N ASN A 54 26.26 1.36 -1.91
CA ASN A 54 25.89 0.18 -1.13
C ASN A 54 25.97 -1.10 -1.99
N ASP A 55 27.02 -1.18 -2.81
CA ASP A 55 27.39 -2.36 -3.59
C ASP A 55 26.33 -2.81 -4.61
N PHE A 56 25.85 -1.89 -5.45
CA PHE A 56 25.00 -2.23 -6.60
C PHE A 56 25.63 -3.32 -7.46
N CYS A 57 24.86 -4.37 -7.76
CA CYS A 57 25.34 -5.53 -8.52
C CYS A 57 24.25 -6.12 -9.43
N GLU A 58 24.64 -7.08 -10.28
CA GLU A 58 23.70 -7.73 -11.21
C GLU A 58 22.57 -8.50 -10.51
N GLU A 59 22.84 -9.04 -9.31
CA GLU A 59 21.82 -9.72 -8.51
C GLU A 59 20.68 -8.77 -8.11
N ASP A 60 21.00 -7.51 -7.77
CA ASP A 60 19.99 -6.49 -7.46
C ASP A 60 19.07 -6.27 -8.66
N ILE A 61 19.63 -6.23 -9.88
CA ILE A 61 18.87 -6.09 -11.12
C ILE A 61 17.92 -7.29 -11.29
N LYS A 62 18.42 -8.51 -11.14
CA LYS A 62 17.61 -9.75 -11.28
C LYS A 62 16.49 -9.83 -10.25
N LYS A 63 16.73 -9.38 -9.01
CA LYS A 63 15.69 -9.32 -7.97
C LYS A 63 14.66 -8.23 -8.29
N PHE A 64 15.10 -7.07 -8.78
CA PHE A 64 14.18 -6.01 -9.19
C PHE A 64 13.36 -6.39 -10.43
N VAL A 65 13.91 -7.19 -11.34
CA VAL A 65 13.19 -7.78 -12.48
C VAL A 65 11.96 -8.58 -12.03
N ILE A 66 12.09 -9.40 -10.98
CA ILE A 66 10.97 -10.17 -10.42
C ILE A 66 9.89 -9.21 -9.90
N LEU A 67 10.28 -8.19 -9.15
CA LEU A 67 9.36 -7.17 -8.63
C LEU A 67 8.63 -6.43 -9.76
N TYR A 68 9.34 -6.05 -10.83
CA TYR A 68 8.76 -5.38 -11.97
C TYR A 68 7.80 -6.28 -12.74
N ALA A 69 8.11 -7.57 -12.90
CA ALA A 69 7.20 -8.54 -13.50
C ALA A 69 5.88 -8.67 -12.72
N VAL A 70 5.94 -8.61 -11.37
CA VAL A 70 4.73 -8.60 -10.52
C VAL A 70 3.91 -7.32 -10.71
N HIS A 71 4.57 -6.17 -10.89
CA HIS A 71 3.91 -4.88 -11.11
C HIS A 71 3.10 -4.85 -12.42
N GLU A 72 3.61 -5.47 -13.48
CA GLU A 72 2.98 -5.53 -14.80
C GLU A 72 1.79 -6.53 -14.90
N MET A 73 1.51 -7.29 -13.85
CA MET A 73 0.38 -8.24 -13.84
C MET A 73 -0.98 -7.50 -13.92
N GLU A 74 -1.95 -8.09 -14.62
CA GLU A 74 -3.29 -7.52 -14.81
C GLU A 74 -4.05 -7.27 -13.49
N THR A 75 -3.80 -8.09 -12.47
CA THR A 75 -4.35 -7.92 -11.12
C THR A 75 -3.87 -6.62 -10.44
N ARG A 76 -2.78 -6.03 -10.93
CA ARG A 76 -2.15 -4.79 -10.44
C ARG A 76 -1.94 -4.84 -8.92
N PRO A 77 -1.10 -5.76 -8.41
CA PRO A 77 -0.87 -5.92 -6.97
C PRO A 77 -0.13 -4.72 -6.35
N ILE A 78 0.53 -3.90 -7.16
CA ILE A 78 1.29 -2.72 -6.74
C ILE A 78 0.62 -1.50 -7.35
N ARG A 79 -0.01 -0.64 -6.53
CA ARG A 79 -0.76 0.55 -6.96
C ARG A 79 -0.30 1.80 -6.21
N GLU A 80 -0.77 2.96 -6.68
CA GLU A 80 -0.63 4.25 -6.00
C GLU A 80 0.81 4.55 -5.59
N LEU A 81 1.06 4.86 -4.32
CA LEU A 81 2.38 5.22 -3.78
C LEU A 81 3.41 4.10 -3.97
N LEU A 82 3.01 2.83 -3.92
CA LEU A 82 3.93 1.71 -4.18
C LEU A 82 4.35 1.68 -5.65
N SER A 83 3.41 1.96 -6.56
CA SER A 83 3.72 2.06 -8.00
C SER A 83 4.61 3.26 -8.27
N CYS A 84 4.37 4.41 -7.64
CA CYS A 84 5.22 5.59 -7.75
C CYS A 84 6.65 5.29 -7.25
N ALA A 85 6.79 4.61 -6.11
CA ALA A 85 8.08 4.19 -5.58
C ALA A 85 8.82 3.25 -6.54
N LEU A 86 8.14 2.22 -7.06
CA LEU A 86 8.70 1.29 -8.03
C LEU A 86 9.19 2.00 -9.30
N ILE A 87 8.37 2.88 -9.87
CA ILE A 87 8.73 3.65 -11.07
C ILE A 87 9.95 4.53 -10.79
N THR A 88 9.95 5.25 -9.66
CA THR A 88 11.08 6.12 -9.28
C THR A 88 12.39 5.34 -9.15
N ILE A 89 12.33 4.16 -8.51
CA ILE A 89 13.50 3.27 -8.40
C ILE A 89 13.92 2.74 -9.77
N SER A 90 12.98 2.39 -10.67
CA SER A 90 13.31 1.93 -12.03
C SER A 90 14.01 3.00 -12.85
N ILE A 91 13.62 4.28 -12.70
CA ILE A 91 14.28 5.41 -13.36
C ILE A 91 15.72 5.55 -12.87
N ALA A 92 15.98 5.31 -11.59
CA ALA A 92 17.33 5.31 -11.02
C ALA A 92 18.14 4.04 -11.37
N LEU A 93 17.48 2.89 -11.55
CA LEU A 93 18.12 1.63 -11.88
C LEU A 93 18.86 1.70 -13.23
N PHE A 94 18.25 2.28 -14.26
CA PHE A 94 18.87 2.29 -15.59
C PHE A 94 20.20 3.06 -15.65
N PRO A 95 20.33 4.27 -15.06
CA PRO A 95 21.63 4.92 -14.88
C PRO A 95 22.64 4.05 -14.11
N CYS A 96 22.23 3.38 -13.02
CA CYS A 96 23.11 2.46 -12.29
C CYS A 96 23.64 1.33 -13.18
N MET A 97 22.77 0.75 -14.03
CA MET A 97 23.16 -0.27 -15.01
C MET A 97 24.16 0.28 -16.03
N VAL A 98 23.90 1.47 -16.59
CA VAL A 98 24.83 2.14 -17.53
C VAL A 98 26.19 2.35 -16.88
N TYR A 99 26.22 2.86 -15.65
CA TYR A 99 27.47 3.11 -14.93
C TYR A 99 28.22 1.83 -14.60
N LEU A 100 27.52 0.75 -14.25
CA LEU A 100 28.11 -0.56 -14.01
C LEU A 100 28.77 -1.13 -15.28
N THR A 101 28.02 -1.19 -16.40
CA THR A 101 28.51 -1.75 -17.67
C THR A 101 29.70 -0.97 -18.22
N ASN A 102 29.72 0.35 -18.04
CA ASN A 102 30.78 1.23 -18.54
C ASN A 102 31.93 1.47 -17.54
N ASN A 103 31.96 0.76 -16.40
CA ASN A 103 32.98 0.90 -15.36
C ASN A 103 33.11 2.33 -14.77
N LEU A 104 31.99 3.06 -14.73
CA LEU A 104 31.90 4.44 -14.22
C LEU A 104 31.52 4.52 -12.74
N GLN A 105 31.02 3.45 -12.14
CA GLN A 105 30.58 3.39 -10.74
C GLN A 105 31.65 3.89 -9.74
N LYS A 106 32.93 3.64 -10.02
CA LYS A 106 34.07 4.09 -9.20
C LYS A 106 34.14 5.60 -8.99
N HIS A 107 33.54 6.39 -9.88
CA HIS A 107 33.51 7.85 -9.76
C HIS A 107 32.42 8.34 -8.79
N TYR A 108 31.40 7.52 -8.52
CA TYR A 108 30.28 7.83 -7.64
C TYR A 108 30.47 7.28 -6.22
N ILE A 109 31.35 6.29 -6.05
CA ILE A 109 31.66 5.69 -4.75
C ILE A 109 32.48 6.66 -3.91
N THR A 110 32.00 6.98 -2.71
CA THR A 110 32.70 7.81 -1.74
C THR A 110 32.63 7.20 -0.34
N SER A 111 33.70 7.36 0.45
CA SER A 111 33.73 6.89 1.84
C SER A 111 33.09 7.87 2.83
N LYS A 112 32.77 9.09 2.38
CA LYS A 112 32.21 10.15 3.22
C LYS A 112 30.70 10.22 3.02
N LYS A 113 29.95 10.37 4.10
CA LYS A 113 28.52 10.69 4.00
C LYS A 113 28.36 12.12 3.48
N LEU A 114 27.69 12.27 2.35
CA LEU A 114 27.41 13.56 1.72
C LEU A 114 26.03 14.06 2.13
N SER A 115 25.83 15.38 2.09
CA SER A 115 24.50 15.98 2.13
C SER A 115 23.81 15.86 0.77
N SER A 116 22.51 16.15 0.68
CA SER A 116 21.78 16.12 -0.61
C SER A 116 22.45 16.99 -1.66
N LYS A 117 22.80 18.23 -1.31
CA LYS A 117 23.54 19.15 -2.17
C LYS A 117 24.89 18.57 -2.62
N GLY A 118 25.63 17.95 -1.70
CA GLY A 118 26.92 17.32 -2.04
C GLY A 118 26.79 16.14 -3.00
N VAL A 119 25.69 15.37 -2.91
CA VAL A 119 25.38 14.30 -3.85
C VAL A 119 25.06 14.87 -5.24
N LEU A 120 24.24 15.91 -5.32
CA LEU A 120 23.88 16.55 -6.60
C LEU A 120 25.12 17.13 -7.29
N GLU A 121 25.98 17.84 -6.54
CA GLU A 121 27.25 18.36 -7.07
C GLU A 121 28.18 17.25 -7.58
N LEU A 122 28.22 16.09 -6.89
CA LEU A 122 29.00 14.94 -7.33
C LEU A 122 28.46 14.36 -8.64
N ILE A 123 27.14 14.22 -8.76
CA ILE A 123 26.49 13.72 -9.98
C ILE A 123 26.75 14.66 -11.15
N ASP A 124 26.54 15.96 -10.98
CA ASP A 124 26.79 16.96 -12.01
C ASP A 124 28.25 16.94 -12.50
N LYS A 125 29.19 16.82 -11.56
CA LYS A 125 30.61 16.69 -11.88
C LYS A 125 30.89 15.41 -12.70
N ASN A 126 30.29 14.29 -12.31
CA ASN A 126 30.53 13.01 -12.94
C ASN A 126 29.81 12.84 -14.29
N ASN A 127 28.77 13.63 -14.56
CA ASN A 127 28.12 13.68 -15.87
C ASN A 127 29.08 14.07 -17.01
N ALA A 128 30.25 14.65 -16.70
CA ALA A 128 31.29 14.94 -17.69
C ALA A 128 32.02 13.70 -18.23
N TYR A 129 31.95 12.54 -17.56
CA TYR A 129 32.64 11.31 -17.99
C TYR A 129 31.97 10.60 -19.16
N MET A 130 30.72 10.95 -19.48
CA MET A 130 29.97 10.40 -20.60
C MET A 130 29.15 11.50 -21.23
N ASP A 131 29.32 11.73 -22.54
CA ASP A 131 28.50 12.70 -23.23
C ASP A 131 27.03 12.25 -23.27
N LYS A 132 26.14 13.24 -23.39
CA LYS A 132 24.69 13.02 -23.31
C LYS A 132 24.18 12.03 -24.36
N GLN A 133 24.73 12.04 -25.58
CA GLN A 133 24.30 11.15 -26.65
C GLN A 133 24.70 9.71 -26.37
N SER A 134 25.95 9.50 -25.94
CA SER A 134 26.44 8.19 -25.51
C SER A 134 25.65 7.66 -24.32
N PHE A 135 25.32 8.51 -23.34
CA PHE A 135 24.50 8.13 -22.20
C PHE A 135 23.13 7.61 -22.62
N TYR A 136 22.39 8.34 -23.47
CA TYR A 136 21.08 7.88 -23.91
C TYR A 136 21.12 6.59 -24.74
N ASN A 137 22.15 6.42 -25.58
CA ASN A 137 22.33 5.18 -26.33
C ASN A 137 22.55 3.98 -25.39
N ASN A 138 23.43 4.13 -24.39
CA ASN A 138 23.67 3.08 -23.39
C ASN A 138 22.43 2.84 -22.53
N LEU A 139 21.70 3.90 -22.16
CA LEU A 139 20.47 3.80 -21.38
C LEU A 139 19.42 2.95 -22.11
N GLY A 140 19.23 3.17 -23.41
CA GLY A 140 18.32 2.36 -24.23
C GLY A 140 18.72 0.89 -24.27
N VAL A 141 20.01 0.59 -24.40
CA VAL A 141 20.53 -0.79 -24.38
C VAL A 141 20.25 -1.48 -23.04
N GLU A 142 20.50 -0.80 -21.93
CA GLU A 142 20.25 -1.37 -20.59
C GLU A 142 18.74 -1.51 -20.30
N GLN A 143 17.90 -0.61 -20.81
CA GLN A 143 16.44 -0.74 -20.75
C GLN A 143 15.94 -1.96 -21.54
N ASP A 144 16.37 -2.13 -22.79
CA ASP A 144 15.99 -3.28 -23.63
C ASP A 144 16.40 -4.61 -22.99
N LYS A 145 17.61 -4.65 -22.41
CA LYS A 145 18.12 -5.79 -21.65
C LYS A 145 17.26 -6.07 -20.42
N PHE A 146 16.95 -5.05 -19.63
CA PHE A 146 16.10 -5.18 -18.45
C PHE A 146 14.71 -5.72 -18.80
N PHE A 147 14.03 -5.14 -19.79
CA PHE A 147 12.69 -5.59 -20.19
C PHE A 147 12.70 -6.99 -20.82
N THR A 148 13.81 -7.40 -21.43
CA THR A 148 14.01 -8.80 -21.86
C THR A 148 14.06 -9.72 -20.65
N TRP A 149 14.83 -9.38 -19.61
CA TRP A 149 14.86 -10.15 -18.37
C TRP A 149 13.51 -10.18 -17.63
N VAL A 150 12.71 -9.11 -17.69
CA VAL A 150 11.33 -9.11 -17.16
C VAL A 150 10.45 -10.13 -17.88
N ARG A 151 10.49 -10.17 -19.21
CA ARG A 151 9.71 -11.17 -19.99
C ARG A 151 10.17 -12.61 -19.75
N GLU A 152 11.46 -12.78 -19.44
CA GLU A 152 12.09 -14.08 -19.20
C GLU A 152 12.20 -14.44 -17.71
N ALA A 153 11.58 -13.65 -16.83
CA ALA A 153 11.68 -13.84 -15.39
C ALA A 153 11.17 -15.22 -14.96
N ASN A 154 11.80 -15.79 -13.93
CA ASN A 154 11.41 -17.10 -13.43
C ASN A 154 9.97 -17.08 -12.90
N VAL A 155 9.08 -17.81 -13.59
CA VAL A 155 7.64 -17.83 -13.28
C VAL A 155 7.36 -18.24 -11.83
N ALA A 156 8.10 -19.19 -11.27
CA ALA A 156 7.88 -19.63 -9.89
C ALA A 156 8.29 -18.56 -8.87
N GLU A 157 9.39 -17.84 -9.13
CA GLU A 157 9.80 -16.73 -8.27
C GLU A 157 8.86 -15.53 -8.37
N VAL A 158 8.38 -15.21 -9.58
CA VAL A 158 7.37 -14.16 -9.81
C VAL A 158 6.07 -14.52 -9.11
N GLN A 159 5.59 -15.75 -9.22
CA GLN A 159 4.37 -16.21 -8.55
C GLN A 159 4.50 -16.14 -7.03
N LYS A 160 5.63 -16.58 -6.48
CA LYS A 160 5.91 -16.47 -5.04
C LYS A 160 5.90 -15.01 -4.57
N ALA A 161 6.56 -14.12 -5.32
CA ALA A 161 6.58 -12.69 -5.02
C ALA A 161 5.17 -12.08 -5.10
N PHE A 162 4.40 -12.45 -6.13
CA PHE A 162 3.01 -12.03 -6.30
C PHE A 162 2.16 -12.43 -5.09
N GLU A 163 2.20 -13.69 -4.66
CA GLU A 163 1.41 -14.15 -3.50
C GLU A 163 1.76 -13.37 -2.22
N GLN A 164 3.05 -13.15 -1.98
CA GLN A 164 3.53 -12.39 -0.83
C GLN A 164 3.04 -10.94 -0.87
N ILE A 165 3.21 -10.24 -1.99
CA ILE A 165 2.80 -8.84 -2.16
C ILE A 165 1.27 -8.72 -2.11
N TYR A 166 0.58 -9.53 -2.91
CA TYR A 166 -0.87 -9.43 -3.10
C TYR A 166 -1.64 -9.79 -1.84
N SER A 167 -1.14 -10.71 -1.01
CA SER A 167 -1.78 -11.06 0.27
C SER A 167 -2.03 -9.83 1.17
N ILE A 168 -1.12 -8.86 1.15
CA ILE A 168 -1.25 -7.60 1.91
C ILE A 168 -1.95 -6.53 1.07
N THR A 169 -1.55 -6.32 -0.18
CA THR A 169 -2.07 -5.20 -0.97
C THR A 169 -3.54 -5.37 -1.34
N TYR A 170 -4.01 -6.61 -1.53
CA TYR A 170 -5.44 -6.91 -1.65
C TYR A 170 -6.23 -6.39 -0.45
N LEU A 171 -5.76 -6.66 0.77
CA LEU A 171 -6.43 -6.18 2.00
C LEU A 171 -6.39 -4.66 2.09
N ARG A 172 -5.26 -4.02 1.76
CA ARG A 172 -5.15 -2.55 1.74
C ARG A 172 -6.22 -1.93 0.85
N HIS A 173 -6.36 -2.43 -0.38
CA HIS A 173 -7.35 -1.92 -1.32
C HIS A 173 -8.79 -2.20 -0.87
N LEU A 174 -9.06 -3.42 -0.41
CA LEU A 174 -10.38 -3.80 0.09
C LEU A 174 -10.83 -2.94 1.27
N ILE A 175 -9.92 -2.62 2.19
CA ILE A 175 -10.20 -1.77 3.35
C ILE A 175 -10.40 -0.30 2.93
N ASP A 176 -9.62 0.20 1.96
CA ASP A 176 -9.79 1.57 1.45
C ASP A 176 -11.12 1.73 0.69
N ASP A 177 -11.53 0.72 -0.10
CA ASP A 177 -12.85 0.67 -0.75
C ASP A 177 -13.97 0.64 0.30
N TYR A 178 -13.81 -0.15 1.36
CA TYR A 178 -14.75 -0.18 2.48
C TYR A 178 -14.87 1.18 3.17
N CYS A 179 -13.74 1.84 3.49
CA CYS A 179 -13.72 3.19 4.06
C CYS A 179 -14.53 4.17 3.20
N THR A 180 -14.25 4.19 1.89
CA THR A 180 -14.87 5.12 0.93
C THR A 180 -16.38 4.89 0.82
N LEU A 181 -16.80 3.63 0.76
CA LEU A 181 -18.22 3.28 0.68
C LEU A 181 -18.94 3.59 1.99
N LEU A 182 -18.34 3.27 3.13
CA LEU A 182 -18.92 3.57 4.44
C LEU A 182 -19.05 5.08 4.64
N GLU A 183 -18.04 5.88 4.26
CA GLU A 183 -18.09 7.33 4.37
C GLU A 183 -19.24 7.92 3.54
N SER A 184 -19.33 7.54 2.26
CA SER A 184 -20.29 8.06 1.29
C SER A 184 -21.73 7.58 1.49
N THR A 185 -21.95 6.39 2.09
CA THR A 185 -23.29 5.82 2.25
C THR A 185 -24.07 6.49 3.38
N SER A 186 -25.25 7.06 3.08
CA SER A 186 -26.14 7.59 4.12
C SER A 186 -26.94 6.45 4.77
N ILE A 187 -26.69 6.20 6.05
CA ILE A 187 -27.43 5.19 6.84
C ILE A 187 -28.25 5.93 7.87
N SER A 188 -29.52 6.18 7.54
CA SER A 188 -30.45 6.86 8.45
C SER A 188 -30.59 6.08 9.76
N GLN A 189 -30.50 6.78 10.89
CA GLN A 189 -30.62 6.25 12.26
C GLN A 189 -29.42 5.42 12.79
N ASP A 190 -28.34 5.27 12.01
CA ASP A 190 -27.13 4.62 12.51
C ASP A 190 -26.25 5.58 13.31
N LYS A 191 -26.33 5.48 14.64
CA LYS A 191 -25.53 6.30 15.58
C LYS A 191 -24.08 5.81 15.72
N LEU A 192 -23.76 4.60 15.25
CA LEU A 192 -22.45 3.98 15.39
C LEU A 192 -21.61 4.06 14.11
N LYS A 193 -22.19 4.46 12.98
CA LYS A 193 -21.50 4.65 11.70
C LYS A 193 -20.18 5.42 11.84
N SER A 194 -20.18 6.56 12.53
CA SER A 194 -18.97 7.38 12.70
C SER A 194 -17.87 6.66 13.49
N SER A 195 -18.26 5.91 14.53
CA SER A 195 -17.36 5.06 15.30
C SER A 195 -16.80 3.90 14.48
N ARG A 196 -17.63 3.26 13.64
CA ARG A 196 -17.18 2.22 12.70
C ARG A 196 -16.17 2.80 11.71
N LEU A 197 -16.50 3.92 11.06
CA LEU A 197 -15.59 4.60 10.13
C LEU A 197 -14.23 4.94 10.78
N SER A 198 -14.24 5.39 12.04
CA SER A 198 -13.01 5.62 12.81
C SER A 198 -12.18 4.34 12.99
N LEU A 199 -12.82 3.20 13.29
CA LEU A 199 -12.13 1.90 13.38
C LEU A 199 -11.58 1.45 12.03
N VAL A 200 -12.34 1.55 10.94
CA VAL A 200 -11.87 1.17 9.60
C VAL A 200 -10.69 2.04 9.17
N ASN A 201 -10.74 3.36 9.42
CA ASN A 201 -9.61 4.26 9.14
C ASN A 201 -8.34 3.89 9.93
N ARG A 202 -8.50 3.50 11.20
CA ARG A 202 -7.37 3.00 12.01
C ARG A 202 -6.82 1.68 11.48
N LEU A 203 -7.69 0.77 11.05
CA LEU A 203 -7.30 -0.48 10.42
C LEU A 203 -6.57 -0.22 9.09
N SER A 204 -7.07 0.68 8.24
CA SER A 204 -6.41 1.12 7.00
C SER A 204 -5.00 1.65 7.29
N LYS A 205 -4.86 2.52 8.30
CA LYS A 205 -3.54 3.01 8.73
C LYS A 205 -2.62 1.88 9.18
N TYR A 206 -3.12 0.98 10.03
CA TYR A 206 -2.35 -0.15 10.53
C TYR A 206 -1.83 -1.05 9.40
N ILE A 207 -2.69 -1.43 8.45
CA ILE A 207 -2.33 -2.35 7.35
C ILE A 207 -1.41 -1.70 6.30
N LYS A 208 -1.48 -0.37 6.14
CA LYS A 208 -0.55 0.40 5.29
C LYS A 208 0.88 0.38 5.82
N ASP A 209 1.07 0.22 7.12
CA ASP A 209 2.39 0.10 7.75
C ASP A 209 2.96 -1.34 7.69
N GLN A 210 2.14 -2.35 7.39
CA GLN A 210 2.58 -3.76 7.37
C GLN A 210 3.16 -4.17 6.02
N THR A 211 4.28 -4.89 6.02
CA THR A 211 4.94 -5.35 4.78
C THR A 211 4.73 -6.83 4.47
N GLU A 212 4.25 -7.61 5.43
CA GLU A 212 3.97 -9.04 5.31
C GLU A 212 2.72 -9.40 6.13
N LEU A 213 1.95 -10.39 5.67
CA LEU A 213 0.77 -10.89 6.38
C LEU A 213 1.19 -12.00 7.35
N THR A 214 1.72 -11.61 8.51
CA THR A 214 2.07 -12.55 9.57
C THR A 214 0.84 -12.95 10.38
N GLN A 215 0.99 -13.96 11.26
CA GLN A 215 -0.08 -14.33 12.18
C GLN A 215 -0.46 -13.16 13.11
N GLU A 216 0.53 -12.42 13.62
CA GLU A 216 0.29 -11.24 14.46
C GLU A 216 -0.54 -10.18 13.73
N VAL A 217 -0.23 -9.92 12.45
CA VAL A 217 -1.01 -9.00 11.63
C VAL A 217 -2.43 -9.51 11.42
N THR A 218 -2.59 -10.81 11.17
CA THR A 218 -3.90 -11.45 10.99
C THR A 218 -4.75 -11.35 12.26
N ASP A 219 -4.14 -11.58 13.43
CA ASP A 219 -4.81 -11.50 14.73
C ASP A 219 -5.24 -10.06 15.05
N GLU A 220 -4.38 -9.07 14.78
CA GLU A 220 -4.71 -7.66 14.98
C GLU A 220 -5.86 -7.21 14.03
N ILE A 221 -5.85 -7.64 12.77
CA ILE A 221 -6.97 -7.41 11.83
C ILE A 221 -8.26 -8.01 12.39
N ALA A 222 -8.22 -9.23 12.92
CA ALA A 222 -9.39 -9.89 13.50
C ALA A 222 -9.95 -9.11 14.71
N ILE A 223 -9.10 -8.48 15.53
CA ILE A 223 -9.54 -7.62 16.64
C ILE A 223 -10.31 -6.40 16.11
N TYR A 224 -9.84 -5.75 15.05
CA TYR A 224 -10.57 -4.63 14.42
C TYR A 224 -11.92 -5.10 13.85
N VAL A 225 -11.92 -6.17 13.06
CA VAL A 225 -13.14 -6.71 12.43
C VAL A 225 -14.17 -7.12 13.47
N LYS A 226 -13.75 -7.80 14.55
CA LYS A 226 -14.64 -8.16 15.66
C LYS A 226 -15.31 -6.94 16.31
N ARG A 227 -14.56 -5.87 16.57
CA ARG A 227 -15.12 -4.64 17.14
C ARG A 227 -16.10 -3.96 16.19
N ILE A 228 -15.87 -4.04 14.88
CA ILE A 228 -16.80 -3.51 13.88
C ILE A 228 -18.10 -4.33 13.89
N TRP A 229 -18.02 -5.66 13.98
CA TRP A 229 -19.19 -6.53 14.14
C TRP A 229 -20.01 -6.20 15.40
N GLU A 230 -19.36 -5.93 16.52
CA GLU A 230 -20.01 -5.51 17.78
C GLU A 230 -20.78 -4.18 17.64
N MET A 231 -20.43 -3.35 16.66
CA MET A 231 -21.09 -2.10 16.32
C MET A 231 -22.27 -2.25 15.34
N LYS A 232 -22.75 -3.48 15.10
CA LYS A 232 -23.91 -3.80 14.25
C LYS A 232 -23.80 -3.16 12.87
N PRO A 233 -22.86 -3.64 12.03
CA PRO A 233 -22.64 -3.10 10.69
C PRO A 233 -23.89 -3.29 9.82
N ALA A 234 -24.02 -2.48 8.76
CA ALA A 234 -25.06 -2.64 7.76
C ALA A 234 -24.76 -3.82 6.82
N ASP A 235 -25.80 -4.32 6.13
CA ASP A 235 -25.71 -5.51 5.27
C ASP A 235 -24.59 -5.42 4.22
N PHE A 236 -24.35 -4.23 3.64
CA PHE A 236 -23.29 -4.06 2.63
C PHE A 236 -21.87 -4.15 3.23
N GLU A 237 -21.71 -3.84 4.52
CA GLU A 237 -20.42 -3.89 5.21
C GLU A 237 -20.03 -5.35 5.50
N GLU A 238 -21.01 -6.25 5.68
CA GLU A 238 -20.77 -7.66 6.01
C GLU A 238 -19.88 -8.36 4.99
N GLU A 239 -20.07 -8.09 3.70
CA GLU A 239 -19.26 -8.66 2.62
C GLU A 239 -17.79 -8.25 2.71
N PHE A 240 -17.51 -6.99 3.08
CA PHE A 240 -16.15 -6.52 3.31
C PHE A 240 -15.53 -7.22 4.52
N LEU A 241 -16.27 -7.29 5.63
CA LEU A 241 -15.77 -7.87 6.87
C LEU A 241 -15.44 -9.36 6.71
N GLU A 242 -16.27 -10.12 5.99
CA GLU A 242 -16.02 -11.53 5.66
C GLU A 242 -14.78 -11.71 4.79
N LYS A 243 -14.52 -10.81 3.83
CA LYS A 243 -13.32 -10.87 2.97
C LYS A 243 -12.05 -10.40 3.69
N ILE A 244 -12.16 -9.44 4.61
CA ILE A 244 -11.02 -8.89 5.37
C ILE A 244 -10.55 -9.89 6.42
N SER A 245 -11.48 -10.49 7.16
CA SER A 245 -11.18 -11.49 8.17
C SER A 245 -12.29 -12.55 8.13
N PRO A 246 -12.10 -13.60 7.31
CA PRO A 246 -13.09 -14.66 7.21
C PRO A 246 -13.26 -15.29 8.59
N LEU A 247 -14.50 -15.31 9.07
CA LEU A 247 -14.84 -15.81 10.39
C LEU A 247 -14.38 -17.27 10.52
N SER A 248 -13.75 -17.58 11.65
CA SER A 248 -13.60 -18.98 12.04
C SER A 248 -15.00 -19.61 12.19
N LEU A 249 -15.11 -20.94 12.02
CA LEU A 249 -16.38 -21.65 12.15
C LEU A 249 -17.09 -21.38 13.50
N MET A 250 -16.33 -21.03 14.56
CA MET A 250 -16.91 -20.69 15.87
C MET A 250 -17.52 -19.28 15.92
N ASP A 251 -16.95 -18.30 15.23
CA ASP A 251 -17.49 -16.93 15.20
C ASP A 251 -18.75 -16.83 14.32
N SER A 252 -18.86 -17.70 13.32
CA SER A 252 -20.07 -17.88 12.51
C SER A 252 -21.28 -18.31 13.35
N ALA A 253 -21.06 -19.12 14.39
CA ALA A 253 -22.11 -19.54 15.32
C ALA A 253 -22.58 -18.40 16.24
N VAL A 254 -21.69 -17.50 16.64
CA VAL A 254 -22.02 -16.28 17.40
C VAL A 254 -22.86 -15.31 16.56
N ARG A 255 -22.56 -15.18 15.25
CA ARG A 255 -23.38 -14.40 14.31
C ARG A 255 -24.79 -14.98 14.17
N LEU A 256 -24.92 -16.30 14.08
CA LEU A 256 -26.23 -16.96 14.04
C LEU A 256 -27.04 -16.69 15.32
N LEU A 257 -26.42 -16.81 16.50
CA LEU A 257 -27.11 -16.59 17.78
C LEU A 257 -27.52 -15.12 18.02
N THR A 258 -26.69 -14.18 17.61
CA THR A 258 -26.98 -12.73 17.74
C THR A 258 -27.95 -12.24 16.65
N GLY A 259 -27.86 -12.76 15.42
CA GLY A 259 -28.77 -12.47 14.32
C GLY A 259 -30.19 -13.02 14.54
N PHE A 260 -30.32 -14.23 15.09
CA PHE A 260 -31.62 -14.81 15.43
C PHE A 260 -32.32 -14.02 16.54
N SER A 261 -31.61 -13.62 17.60
CA SER A 261 -32.21 -12.84 18.69
C SER A 261 -32.71 -11.48 18.21
N ALA A 262 -31.95 -10.74 17.39
CA ALA A 262 -32.38 -9.44 16.87
C ALA A 262 -33.61 -9.53 15.94
N ARG A 263 -33.74 -10.59 15.13
CA ARG A 263 -34.90 -10.79 14.24
C ARG A 263 -36.13 -11.32 14.99
N PHE A 264 -35.94 -12.19 16.00
CA PHE A 264 -37.06 -12.71 16.80
C PHE A 264 -37.78 -11.61 17.59
N PHE A 265 -37.04 -10.65 18.16
CA PHE A 265 -37.64 -9.53 18.91
C PHE A 265 -38.32 -8.47 18.04
N ASN A 266 -37.99 -8.39 16.74
CA ASN A 266 -38.72 -7.52 15.81
C ASN A 266 -40.05 -8.15 15.32
N ILE A 267 -40.18 -9.48 15.35
CA ILE A 267 -41.43 -10.19 15.02
C ILE A 267 -42.42 -10.16 16.20
N LEU A 268 -41.93 -10.02 17.44
CA LEU A 268 -42.75 -9.97 18.65
C LEU A 268 -43.17 -8.56 19.08
N LYS A 269 -42.93 -7.52 18.26
CA LYS A 269 -43.52 -6.20 18.53
C LYS A 269 -45.03 -6.29 18.29
N PRO A 270 -45.88 -6.13 19.31
CA PRO A 270 -47.32 -6.11 19.09
C PRO A 270 -47.68 -4.93 18.16
N PRO A 271 -48.70 -5.07 17.30
CA PRO A 271 -49.13 -3.99 16.44
C PRO A 271 -49.54 -2.80 17.31
N VAL A 272 -48.91 -1.65 17.06
CA VAL A 272 -49.38 -0.37 17.62
C VAL A 272 -50.78 -0.16 17.05
N LEU A 273 -51.80 -0.32 17.89
CA LEU A 273 -53.17 0.00 17.54
C LEU A 273 -53.24 1.48 17.13
N PRO A 274 -53.83 1.81 15.96
CA PRO A 274 -54.07 3.20 15.62
C PRO A 274 -55.10 3.76 16.60
N VAL A 275 -54.71 4.81 17.33
CA VAL A 275 -55.66 5.63 18.08
C VAL A 275 -56.54 6.34 17.05
N ILE A 276 -57.73 5.78 16.82
CA ILE A 276 -58.81 6.43 16.08
C ILE A 276 -59.38 7.50 17.02
N ALA A 277 -59.01 8.76 16.81
CA ALA A 277 -59.77 9.89 17.32
C ALA A 277 -60.81 10.27 16.26
N THR A 278 -61.97 9.61 16.29
CA THR A 278 -63.14 10.07 15.55
C THR A 278 -63.75 11.27 16.28
N SER A 279 -64.00 12.30 15.48
CA SER A 279 -64.73 13.51 15.77
C SER A 279 -66.17 13.24 16.24
N ASP A 280 -66.58 13.86 17.33
CA ASP A 280 -67.97 14.25 17.52
C ASP A 280 -68.08 15.75 17.19
N ALA A 281 -68.75 16.03 16.07
CA ALA A 281 -69.30 17.34 15.76
C ALA A 281 -70.80 17.32 16.10
N GLU A 282 -71.35 18.52 16.27
CA GLU A 282 -72.77 18.89 16.52
C GLU A 282 -73.14 19.05 18.00
N GLN A 283 -73.69 20.18 18.49
CA GLN A 283 -74.44 21.27 17.88
C GLN A 283 -74.33 22.52 18.78
N SER A 284 -74.26 23.70 18.17
CA SER A 284 -74.52 25.00 18.83
C SER A 284 -76.04 25.20 19.01
N PRO A 285 -76.49 26.04 19.96
CA PRO A 285 -76.84 27.42 19.57
C PRO A 285 -76.71 28.52 20.66
N LYS A 286 -76.57 29.77 20.17
CA LYS A 286 -77.08 31.10 20.65
C LYS A 286 -77.30 31.27 22.17
N ILE A 287 -76.72 32.25 22.86
CA ILE A 287 -76.83 33.73 22.74
C ILE A 287 -75.54 34.36 23.28
#